data_AF-A0A2E2Y144-F1
#
_entry.id   AF-A0A2E2Y144-F1
#
_cell.length_a   1.000
_cell.length_b   1.000
_cell.length_c   1.000
_cell.angle_alpha   90.00
_cell.angle_beta   90.00
_cell.angle_gamma   90.00
#
_symmetry.space_group_name_H-M   'P 1'
#
loop_
_entity.id
_entity.type
_entity.pdbx_description
1 polymer ?
#
loop_
_entity_poly.entity_id
_entity_poly.type
_entity_poly.pdbx_seq_one_letter_code
_entity_poly.pdbx_strand_id
1 'polypeptide(L)'
;MVNLQPAGNCPRCQSDQLTCKYNHFQQDELEIHSWEHRCPDCGNRQTSAYRNDDEDELPPDNPAQCPYCGRSGQVNDESAG
;
A
#
# COMPACT_ATOMS: atom_id res chain seq x y z
N MET A 1 18.57 -7.94 -5.47
CA MET A 1 18.15 -8.31 -4.09
C MET A 1 16.92 -7.47 -3.82
N VAL A 2 15.71 -8.03 -3.81
CA VAL A 2 14.49 -7.24 -3.67
C VAL A 2 14.46 -6.68 -2.26
N ASN A 3 14.59 -5.37 -2.13
CA ASN A 3 14.51 -4.64 -0.87
C ASN A 3 13.03 -4.57 -0.45
N LEU A 4 12.45 -5.73 -0.11
CA LEU A 4 11.17 -5.82 0.58
C LEU A 4 11.40 -5.29 1.99
N GLN A 5 11.37 -3.97 2.16
CA GLN A 5 11.40 -3.38 3.49
C GLN A 5 10.17 -3.91 4.25
N PRO A 6 10.36 -4.65 5.35
CA PRO A 6 9.25 -5.25 6.09
C PRO A 6 8.32 -4.13 6.52
N ALA A 7 7.03 -4.22 6.16
CA ALA A 7 6.04 -3.16 6.41
C ALA A 7 5.98 -2.71 7.87
N GLY A 8 6.41 -3.63 8.74
CA GLY A 8 6.45 -3.57 10.19
C GLY A 8 6.04 -4.94 10.71
N ASN A 9 5.65 -5.00 11.98
CA ASN A 9 5.10 -6.21 12.56
C ASN A 9 3.61 -6.36 12.20
N CYS A 10 3.19 -7.58 11.89
CA CYS A 10 1.78 -7.88 11.64
C CYS A 10 0.92 -7.52 12.86
N PRO A 11 -0.18 -6.74 12.73
CA PRO A 11 -1.03 -6.41 13.88
C PRO A 11 -1.76 -7.62 14.48
N ARG A 12 -1.78 -8.76 13.79
CA ARG A 12 -2.43 -10.01 14.24
C ARG A 12 -1.49 -10.92 15.02
N CYS A 13 -0.28 -11.15 14.51
CA CYS A 13 0.65 -12.14 15.05
C CYS A 13 2.04 -11.58 15.37
N GLN A 14 2.25 -10.28 15.17
CA GLN A 14 3.52 -9.57 15.36
C GLN A 14 4.70 -10.07 14.50
N SER A 15 4.45 -10.93 13.50
CA SER A 15 5.49 -11.38 12.56
C SER A 15 6.05 -10.20 11.77
N ASP A 16 7.37 -10.16 11.62
CA ASP A 16 8.11 -9.16 10.85
C ASP A 16 8.01 -9.41 9.32
N GLN A 17 7.44 -10.54 8.92
CA GLN A 17 7.27 -10.95 7.53
C GLN A 17 6.09 -10.24 6.83
N LEU A 18 5.53 -9.19 7.43
CA LEU A 18 4.41 -8.45 6.83
C LEU A 18 4.91 -7.68 5.62
N THR A 19 4.34 -7.98 4.45
CA THR A 19 4.59 -7.20 3.25
C THR A 19 3.52 -6.14 3.07
N CYS A 20 3.92 -4.95 2.64
CA CYS A 20 3.05 -3.85 2.27
C CYS A 20 3.41 -3.44 0.85
N LYS A 21 2.51 -3.66 -0.09
CA LYS A 21 2.67 -3.29 -1.49
C LYS A 21 1.77 -2.13 -1.83
N TYR A 22 2.35 -1.11 -2.43
CA TYR A 22 1.64 0.01 -3.02
C TYR A 22 1.58 -0.20 -4.54
N ASN A 23 0.40 -0.07 -5.15
CA ASN A 23 0.28 0.08 -6.59
C ASN A 23 -0.53 1.33 -6.88
N HIS A 24 0.07 2.23 -7.64
CA HIS A 24 -0.56 3.43 -8.17
C HIS A 24 -0.85 3.20 -9.64
N PHE A 25 -2.08 3.47 -10.05
CA PHE A 25 -2.51 3.41 -11.43
C PHE A 25 -3.13 4.75 -11.79
N GLN A 26 -2.57 5.42 -12.77
CA GLN A 26 -3.06 6.68 -13.30
C GLN A 26 -3.32 6.51 -14.79
N GLN A 27 -4.54 6.81 -15.21
CA GLN A 27 -4.92 6.83 -16.62
C GLN A 27 -5.88 7.98 -16.88
N ASP A 28 -5.47 8.91 -17.75
CA ASP A 28 -6.21 10.15 -18.02
C ASP A 28 -6.50 10.91 -16.72
N GLU A 29 -7.77 11.05 -16.36
CA GLU A 29 -8.27 11.71 -15.15
C GLU A 29 -8.48 10.73 -13.98
N LEU A 30 -8.40 9.41 -14.25
CA LEU A 30 -8.62 8.37 -13.26
C LEU A 30 -7.32 8.03 -12.53
N GLU A 31 -7.31 8.32 -11.23
CA GLU A 31 -6.23 7.94 -10.32
C GLU A 31 -6.71 6.88 -9.33
N ILE A 32 -5.95 5.80 -9.20
CA ILE A 32 -6.23 4.67 -8.32
C ILE A 32 -5.00 4.37 -7.45
N HIS A 33 -5.18 4.48 -6.14
CA HIS A 33 -4.18 4.12 -5.15
C HIS A 33 -4.58 2.82 -4.47
N SER A 34 -3.79 1.77 -4.63
CA SER A 34 -4.06 0.47 -4.02
C SER A 34 -2.95 0.03 -3.07
N TRP A 35 -3.37 -0.47 -1.93
CA TRP A 35 -2.52 -0.93 -0.83
C TRP A 35 -2.85 -2.38 -0.50
N GLU A 36 -1.85 -3.26 -0.57
CA GLU A 36 -1.98 -4.67 -0.18
C GLU A 36 -1.04 -4.99 0.98
N HIS A 37 -1.61 -5.40 2.12
CA HIS A 37 -0.89 -6.02 3.22
C HIS A 37 -1.07 -7.53 3.18
N ARG A 38 0.03 -8.28 3.19
CA ARG A 38 0.01 -9.73 3.26
C ARG A 38 0.99 -10.21 4.32
N CYS A 39 0.49 -10.99 5.26
CA CYS A 39 1.30 -11.70 6.24
C CYS A 39 1.29 -13.19 5.90
N PRO A 40 2.42 -13.78 5.48
CA PRO A 40 2.50 -15.22 5.21
C PRO A 40 2.42 -16.07 6.48
N ASP A 41 2.76 -15.49 7.63
CA ASP A 41 2.87 -16.18 8.93
C ASP A 41 1.50 -16.59 9.51
N CYS A 42 0.56 -15.64 9.58
CA CYS A 42 -0.80 -15.87 10.07
C CYS A 42 -1.87 -15.93 8.96
N GLY A 43 -1.47 -15.71 7.69
CA GLY A 43 -2.38 -15.63 6.55
C GLY A 43 -3.19 -14.34 6.47
N ASN A 44 -2.94 -13.34 7.32
CA ASN A 44 -3.69 -12.09 7.31
C ASN A 44 -3.44 -11.32 6.01
N ARG A 45 -4.52 -10.96 5.31
CA ARG A 45 -4.46 -10.15 4.09
C ARG A 45 -5.45 -9.00 4.19
N GLN A 46 -4.96 -7.78 3.95
CA GLN A 46 -5.79 -6.58 3.92
C GLN A 46 -5.52 -5.85 2.61
N THR A 47 -6.57 -5.37 1.95
CA THR A 47 -6.45 -4.62 0.71
C THR A 47 -7.37 -3.41 0.75
N SER A 48 -6.83 -2.24 0.44
CA SER A 48 -7.59 -1.01 0.23
C SER A 48 -7.26 -0.48 -1.15
N ALA A 49 -8.25 0.02 -1.86
CA ALA A 49 -8.07 0.78 -3.07
C ALA A 49 -8.83 2.08 -2.89
N TYR A 50 -8.30 3.18 -3.40
CA TYR A 50 -8.90 4.50 -3.41
C TYR A 50 -8.91 4.98 -4.85
N ARG A 51 -10.06 5.46 -5.34
CA ARG A 51 -10.20 5.98 -6.69
C ARG A 51 -10.65 7.43 -6.61
N ASN A 52 -10.03 8.33 -7.37
CA ASN A 52 -10.38 9.75 -7.34
C ASN A 52 -11.78 10.05 -7.93
N ASP A 53 -12.23 9.21 -8.86
CA ASP A 53 -13.54 9.31 -9.53
C ASP A 53 -14.68 8.69 -8.70
N ASP A 54 -14.37 8.02 -7.58
CA ASP A 54 -15.38 7.39 -6.74
C ASP A 54 -15.96 8.43 -5.76
N GLU A 55 -17.14 8.96 -6.06
CA GLU A 55 -17.81 9.99 -5.24
C GLU A 55 -18.27 9.47 -3.87
N ASP A 56 -18.46 8.15 -3.73
CA ASP A 56 -18.86 7.48 -2.48
C ASP A 56 -17.67 7.28 -1.53
N GLU A 57 -16.46 7.09 -2.08
CA GLU A 57 -15.24 6.88 -1.31
C GLU A 57 -14.44 8.17 -1.21
N LEU A 58 -14.72 8.97 -0.18
CA LEU A 58 -13.92 10.15 0.18
C LEU A 58 -12.43 9.74 0.25
N PRO A 59 -11.59 10.19 -0.68
CA PRO A 59 -10.19 9.82 -0.65
C PRO A 59 -9.58 10.40 0.64
N PRO A 60 -8.74 9.64 1.35
CA PRO A 60 -8.02 10.19 2.47
C PRO A 60 -7.18 11.38 1.98
N ASP A 61 -6.89 12.33 2.89
CA ASP A 61 -6.07 13.52 2.61
C ASP A 61 -4.76 13.19 1.85
N ASN A 62 -4.25 11.97 2.08
CA ASN A 62 -3.17 11.39 1.30
C ASN A 62 -3.47 9.92 0.90
N PRO A 63 -3.96 9.64 -0.32
CA PRO A 63 -4.21 8.27 -0.80
C PRO A 63 -2.91 7.50 -1.08
N ALA A 64 -1.81 8.24 -1.25
CA ALA A 64 -0.46 7.70 -1.27
C ALA A 64 0.08 7.41 0.15
N GLN A 65 -0.74 7.46 1.21
CA GLN A 65 -0.37 6.96 2.53
C GLN A 65 -1.17 5.71 2.87
N CYS A 66 -0.46 4.67 3.29
CA CYS A 66 -1.08 3.43 3.72
C CYS A 66 -1.91 3.65 4.99
N PRO A 67 -3.21 3.27 5.01
CA PRO A 67 -4.05 3.41 6.21
C PRO A 67 -3.68 2.43 7.34
N TYR A 68 -3.00 1.32 7.04
CA TYR A 68 -2.68 0.28 8.02
C TYR A 68 -1.38 0.53 8.79
N CYS A 69 -0.28 0.85 8.08
CA CYS A 69 1.03 1.06 8.68
C CYS A 69 1.52 2.52 8.60
N GLY A 70 0.77 3.42 7.95
CA GLY A 70 1.16 4.82 7.79
C GLY A 70 2.30 5.07 6.80
N ARG A 71 2.79 4.05 6.07
CA ARG A 71 3.83 4.23 5.06
C ARG A 71 3.36 5.08 3.90
N SER A 72 4.22 5.97 3.45
CA SER A 72 4.03 6.66 2.18
C SER A 72 4.38 5.73 1.02
N GLY A 73 3.54 5.72 0.00
CA GLY A 73 3.70 4.97 -1.23
C GLY A 73 4.87 5.56 -1.98
N GLN A 74 5.99 4.87 -1.95
CA GLN A 74 7.13 5.24 -2.78
C GLN A 74 6.77 4.79 -4.19
N VAL A 75 6.39 5.74 -5.05
CA VAL A 75 6.59 5.55 -6.49
C VAL A 75 8.10 5.37 -6.62
N ASN A 76 8.54 4.12 -6.74
CA ASN A 76 9.93 3.83 -6.98
C ASN A 76 10.18 4.29 -8.41
N ASP A 77 10.53 5.57 -8.56
CA ASP A 77 11.35 6.02 -9.67
C ASP A 77 12.67 5.27 -9.53
N GLU A 78 12.79 4.15 -10.24
CA GLU A 78 14.08 3.52 -10.51
C GLU A 78 14.91 4.46 -11.41
N SER A 79 15.44 5.55 -10.85
CA SER A 79 16.52 6.35 -11.45
C SER A 79 17.55 6.75 -10.40
N ALA A 80 18.09 5.77 -9.69
CA ALA A 80 19.45 5.87 -9.14
C ALA A 80 20.37 5.05 -10.05
N GLY A 81 20.99 5.71 -11.03
CA GLY A 81 21.96 5.12 -11.96
C GLY A 81 22.36 6.07 -13.07
#